data_AF-A0A3Q0F8I1-F1
#
_entry.id   AF-A0A3Q0F8I1-F1
#
_cell.length_a   1.000
_cell.length_b   1.000
_cell.length_c   1.000
_cell.angle_alpha   90.00
_cell.angle_beta   90.00
_cell.angle_gamma   90.00
#
_symmetry.space_group_name_H-M   'P 1'
#
loop_
_entity.id
_entity.type
_entity.pdbx_description
1 polymer ?
#
loop_
_entity_poly.entity_id
_entity_poly.type
_entity_poly.pdbx_seq_one_letter_code
_entity_poly.pdbx_strand_id
1 'polypeptide(L)'
;MWNLCTVIPNVSSTFTFSVQPHPFLNFVNRRRRPRCRVTMSSDPQNAVVVGCGGVAVDYLASVAAYPKPDDKIRTTNLKVQGGGNAGNALTCLARLGLNARLISKVADDSQGRGILDELRADGVDTSFIVVSKEGTSPFTYIIVDNQTKTRTCIHTPGYPPMIPDNLPKSSLLSALDGAKIAYFDGRLPDTALLVAQEAVKKNIPILIDAERPREGLDDLLKLADYVVCSAKFPKAWTEASTLPQALVSMLLMLPNIKFVIVTLGKDGCIMLERTADSPSAEEVDADTLLESLELKRNKSVSTPTCIQSLSVPSLLQRKCYPLLLMWQVPSAGI
;
A
#
# COMPACT_ATOMS: atom_id res chain seq x y z
N MET A 1 17.53 23.27 27.63
CA MET A 1 18.56 22.39 28.19
C MET A 1 19.03 21.49 27.06
N TRP A 2 20.17 21.82 26.49
CA TRP A 2 20.75 21.15 25.32
C TRP A 2 21.56 19.96 25.82
N ASN A 3 21.34 18.77 25.27
CA ASN A 3 22.30 17.68 25.39
C ASN A 3 22.61 17.13 24.00
N LEU A 4 23.88 17.30 23.64
CA LEU A 4 24.56 16.70 22.52
C LEU A 4 24.59 15.18 22.66
N CYS A 5 24.37 14.47 21.55
CA CYS A 5 24.97 13.15 21.35
C CYS A 5 25.69 13.17 19.99
N THR A 6 27.00 13.20 20.08
CA THR A 6 27.98 13.09 18.99
C THR A 6 27.95 11.68 18.40
N VAL A 7 27.87 11.56 17.08
CA VAL A 7 28.01 10.28 16.36
C VAL A 7 29.49 10.05 16.07
N ILE A 8 30.04 8.93 16.55
CA ILE A 8 31.34 8.40 16.11
C ILE A 8 31.05 7.28 15.11
N PRO A 9 31.58 7.31 13.87
CA PRO A 9 31.42 6.21 12.94
C PRO A 9 32.44 5.13 13.30
N ASN A 10 31.99 3.92 13.60
CA ASN A 10 32.89 2.77 13.70
C ASN A 10 32.53 1.69 12.69
N VAL A 11 33.56 1.30 11.96
CA VAL A 11 33.62 0.37 10.84
C VAL A 11 33.50 -1.06 11.37
N SER A 12 32.86 -1.94 10.59
CA SER A 12 32.88 -3.41 10.72
C SER A 12 32.19 -4.01 11.95
N SER A 13 31.08 -4.73 11.73
CA SER A 13 30.80 -5.96 12.51
C SER A 13 29.73 -6.82 11.83
N THR A 14 30.21 -7.94 11.29
CA THR A 14 29.44 -9.11 10.88
C THR A 14 28.70 -9.69 12.09
N PHE A 15 27.36 -9.67 12.10
CA PHE A 15 26.59 -10.39 13.13
C PHE A 15 26.45 -11.86 12.75
N THR A 16 27.21 -12.72 13.44
CA THR A 16 27.11 -14.18 13.35
C THR A 16 26.47 -14.68 14.64
N PHE A 17 25.23 -15.17 14.60
CA PHE A 17 24.63 -15.88 15.73
C PHE A 17 24.98 -17.37 15.63
N SER A 18 25.88 -17.82 16.50
CA SER A 18 26.20 -19.23 16.74
C SER A 18 25.35 -19.74 17.90
N VAL A 19 24.49 -20.73 17.65
CA VAL A 19 23.87 -21.56 18.70
C VAL A 19 24.50 -22.94 18.59
N GLN A 20 25.30 -23.33 19.60
CA GLN A 20 25.80 -24.69 19.74
C GLN A 20 24.72 -25.61 20.31
N PRO A 21 24.50 -26.81 19.74
CA PRO A 21 23.75 -27.88 20.42
C PRO A 21 24.70 -28.90 21.07
N HIS A 22 24.39 -29.29 22.31
CA HIS A 22 24.95 -30.49 22.96
C HIS A 22 24.30 -31.78 22.42
N PRO A 23 24.97 -32.95 22.53
CA PRO A 23 24.78 -34.07 21.62
C PRO A 23 23.85 -35.19 22.12
N PHE A 24 23.45 -36.03 21.17
CA PHE A 24 22.77 -37.36 21.26
C PHE A 24 21.24 -37.40 21.35
N LEU A 25 20.57 -37.59 20.20
CA LEU A 25 20.03 -38.90 19.77
C LEU A 25 19.47 -38.81 18.33
N ASN A 26 19.36 -39.98 17.72
CA ASN A 26 19.57 -40.25 16.30
C ASN A 26 18.23 -40.45 15.54
N PHE A 27 18.24 -40.19 14.23
CA PHE A 27 17.26 -40.57 13.18
C PHE A 27 15.85 -39.91 13.19
N VAL A 28 15.58 -39.05 12.19
CA VAL A 28 14.67 -39.29 11.04
C VAL A 28 14.93 -38.19 9.99
N ASN A 29 15.17 -38.62 8.75
CA ASN A 29 15.34 -37.77 7.56
C ASN A 29 14.16 -36.81 7.35
N ARG A 30 14.31 -35.53 7.72
CA ARG A 30 13.46 -34.42 7.24
C ARG A 30 14.26 -33.57 6.26
N ARG A 31 13.99 -33.74 4.97
CA ARG A 31 14.45 -32.82 3.90
C ARG A 31 14.06 -31.39 4.31
N ARG A 32 15.05 -30.55 4.60
CA ARG A 32 14.86 -29.13 4.91
C ARG A 32 14.28 -28.45 3.67
N ARG A 33 13.08 -27.88 3.80
CA ARG A 33 12.43 -27.05 2.78
C ARG A 33 13.27 -25.81 2.49
N PRO A 34 13.30 -25.28 1.26
CA PRO A 34 13.97 -24.02 0.98
C PRO A 34 13.21 -22.90 1.71
N ARG A 35 13.90 -22.19 2.61
CA ARG A 35 13.44 -20.88 3.07
C ARG A 35 13.43 -19.98 1.85
N CYS A 36 12.30 -19.32 1.57
CA CYS A 36 12.26 -18.20 0.64
C CYS A 36 13.26 -17.16 1.16
N ARG A 37 14.44 -17.11 0.53
CA ARG A 37 15.48 -16.14 0.85
C ARG A 37 15.30 -15.04 -0.17
N VAL A 38 14.59 -13.98 0.22
CA VAL A 38 14.59 -12.73 -0.54
C VAL A 38 16.00 -12.19 -0.45
N THR A 39 16.83 -12.50 -1.44
CA THR A 39 18.10 -11.80 -1.66
C THR A 39 17.75 -10.41 -2.14
N MET A 40 17.71 -9.45 -1.21
CA MET A 40 17.74 -8.02 -1.52
C MET A 40 19.10 -7.72 -2.16
N SER A 41 19.20 -7.88 -3.48
CA SER A 41 20.38 -7.47 -4.24
C SER A 41 20.24 -6.00 -4.62
N SER A 42 21.28 -5.22 -4.31
CA SER A 42 21.36 -3.75 -4.25
C SER A 42 20.88 -3.16 -2.93
N ASP A 43 21.64 -2.20 -2.40
CA ASP A 43 21.30 -1.43 -1.22
C ASP A 43 19.94 -0.74 -1.47
N PRO A 44 18.85 -1.18 -0.79
CA PRO A 44 17.53 -0.61 -1.02
C PRO A 44 17.49 0.88 -0.74
N GLN A 45 18.43 1.40 0.07
CA GLN A 45 18.48 2.77 0.61
C GLN A 45 18.64 3.89 -0.45
N ASN A 46 18.58 3.56 -1.75
CA ASN A 46 18.61 4.56 -2.83
C ASN A 46 17.62 4.27 -3.97
N ALA A 47 16.73 3.27 -3.83
CA ALA A 47 15.75 3.01 -4.88
C ALA A 47 14.74 4.18 -4.98
N VAL A 48 14.56 4.69 -6.19
CA VAL A 48 13.60 5.75 -6.49
C VAL A 48 12.20 5.14 -6.62
N VAL A 49 11.26 5.69 -5.86
CA VAL A 49 9.83 5.38 -5.96
C VAL A 49 9.07 6.65 -6.31
N VAL A 50 8.24 6.59 -7.34
CA VAL A 50 7.41 7.72 -7.76
C VAL A 50 5.96 7.45 -7.39
N GLY A 51 5.33 8.36 -6.65
CA GLY A 51 3.91 8.34 -6.37
C GLY A 51 3.16 9.36 -7.21
N CYS A 52 1.96 9.02 -7.68
CA CYS A 52 1.01 10.00 -8.20
C CYS A 52 -0.35 9.79 -7.53
N GLY A 53 -0.78 10.76 -6.73
CA GLY A 53 -2.01 10.60 -5.96
C GLY A 53 -2.30 11.72 -4.97
N GLY A 54 -3.21 11.45 -4.06
CA GLY A 54 -3.75 12.42 -3.11
C GLY A 54 -2.80 12.73 -1.96
N VAL A 55 -2.72 14.02 -1.64
CA VAL A 55 -2.24 14.57 -0.37
C VAL A 55 -3.40 15.29 0.31
N ALA A 56 -3.34 15.50 1.61
CA ALA A 56 -4.32 16.31 2.34
C ALA A 56 -3.76 16.80 3.68
N VAL A 57 -4.41 17.80 4.28
CA VAL A 57 -4.35 18.02 5.73
C VAL A 57 -5.52 17.29 6.39
N ASP A 58 -5.25 16.47 7.40
CA ASP A 58 -6.28 15.83 8.20
C ASP A 58 -6.46 16.55 9.55
N TYR A 59 -7.69 16.98 9.82
CA TYR A 59 -8.14 17.54 11.09
C TYR A 59 -8.83 16.46 11.93
N LEU A 60 -8.08 15.82 12.82
CA LEU A 60 -8.54 14.71 13.65
C LEU A 60 -9.13 15.25 14.96
N ALA A 61 -10.46 15.24 15.04
CA ALA A 61 -11.22 15.64 16.22
C ALA A 61 -11.71 14.39 16.97
N SER A 62 -11.11 14.11 18.12
CA SER A 62 -11.62 13.06 19.02
C SER A 62 -12.80 13.59 19.81
N VAL A 63 -13.85 12.78 19.95
CA VAL A 63 -15.07 13.11 20.70
C VAL A 63 -15.43 11.97 21.63
N ALA A 64 -16.15 12.28 22.72
CA ALA A 64 -16.59 11.27 23.68
C ALA A 64 -17.60 10.28 23.06
N ALA A 65 -18.52 10.81 22.28
CA ALA A 65 -19.51 10.10 21.48
C ALA A 65 -19.84 10.94 20.24
N TYR A 66 -20.37 10.34 19.17
CA TYR A 66 -20.86 11.13 18.04
C TYR A 66 -21.95 12.12 18.46
N PRO A 67 -21.96 13.34 17.91
CA PRO A 67 -23.07 14.26 18.10
C PRO A 67 -24.31 13.72 17.37
N LYS A 68 -25.49 14.00 17.91
CA LYS A 68 -26.73 13.87 17.13
C LYS A 68 -26.81 15.03 16.12
N PRO A 69 -27.68 14.94 15.09
CA PRO A 69 -28.00 16.10 14.27
C PRO A 69 -28.36 17.30 15.15
N ASP A 70 -27.84 18.47 14.80
CA ASP A 70 -27.97 19.75 15.50
C ASP A 70 -27.32 19.88 16.89
N ASP A 71 -26.63 18.84 17.39
CA ASP A 71 -25.87 18.95 18.64
C ASP A 71 -24.57 19.76 18.46
N LYS A 72 -24.24 20.55 19.49
CA LYS A 72 -22.92 21.21 19.63
C LYS A 72 -22.13 20.54 20.75
N ILE A 73 -21.10 19.79 20.39
CA ILE A 73 -20.23 19.09 21.35
C ILE A 73 -18.82 19.70 21.38
N ARG A 74 -18.03 19.34 22.41
CA ARG A 74 -16.61 19.68 22.51
C ARG A 74 -15.76 18.49 22.09
N THR A 75 -14.64 18.76 21.43
CA THR A 75 -13.60 17.75 21.18
C THR A 75 -12.88 17.43 22.49
N THR A 76 -12.54 16.17 22.69
CA THR A 76 -11.63 15.72 23.76
C THR A 76 -10.17 15.93 23.39
N ASN A 77 -9.85 15.87 22.09
CA ASN A 77 -8.53 16.15 21.55
C ASN A 77 -8.64 16.62 20.09
N LEU A 78 -7.70 17.45 19.65
CA LEU A 78 -7.55 17.87 18.26
C LEU A 78 -6.10 17.63 17.82
N LYS A 79 -5.93 16.93 16.70
CA LYS A 79 -4.64 16.79 16.02
C LYS A 79 -4.77 17.22 14.57
N VAL A 80 -3.79 17.97 14.08
CA VAL A 80 -3.66 18.34 12.66
C VAL A 80 -2.39 17.71 12.15
N GLN A 81 -2.47 16.98 11.04
CA GLN A 81 -1.34 16.26 10.43
C GLN A 81 -1.55 16.07 8.93
N GLY A 82 -0.51 15.68 8.22
CA GLY A 82 -0.58 15.26 6.83
C GLY A 82 -1.40 13.98 6.65
N GLY A 83 -2.03 13.89 5.48
CA GLY A 83 -2.84 12.76 5.06
C GLY A 83 -2.80 12.57 3.53
N GLY A 84 -3.79 11.85 3.03
CA GLY A 84 -3.83 11.38 1.64
C GLY A 84 -3.04 10.08 1.45
N ASN A 85 -3.55 9.19 0.61
CA ASN A 85 -3.00 7.84 0.43
C ASN A 85 -1.57 7.89 -0.11
N ALA A 86 -1.34 8.62 -1.21
CA ALA A 86 0.00 8.83 -1.74
C ALA A 86 0.91 9.58 -0.76
N GLY A 87 0.43 10.65 -0.11
CA GLY A 87 1.19 11.35 0.92
C GLY A 87 1.72 10.39 2.00
N ASN A 88 0.83 9.60 2.59
CA ASN A 88 1.16 8.63 3.63
C ASN A 88 2.12 7.53 3.13
N ALA A 89 1.86 6.98 1.95
CA ALA A 89 2.68 5.92 1.38
C ALA A 89 4.11 6.40 1.11
N LEU A 90 4.26 7.58 0.48
CA LEU A 90 5.57 8.10 0.09
C LEU A 90 6.36 8.60 1.32
N THR A 91 5.69 9.16 2.33
CA THR A 91 6.30 9.44 3.64
C THR A 91 6.83 8.16 4.30
N CYS A 92 6.07 7.07 4.26
CA CYS A 92 6.53 5.79 4.82
C CYS A 92 7.79 5.29 4.10
N LEU A 93 7.80 5.34 2.77
CA LEU A 93 8.96 4.93 1.97
C LEU A 93 10.19 5.81 2.24
N ALA A 94 10.01 7.13 2.36
CA ALA A 94 11.09 8.05 2.71
C ALA A 94 11.69 7.73 4.10
N ARG A 95 10.84 7.48 5.10
CA ARG A 95 11.27 7.07 6.45
C ARG A 95 11.97 5.70 6.47
N LEU A 96 11.71 4.84 5.50
CA LEU A 96 12.42 3.57 5.29
C LEU A 96 13.75 3.73 4.53
N GLY A 97 14.12 4.96 4.18
CA GLY A 97 15.37 5.29 3.48
C GLY A 97 15.28 5.21 1.96
N LEU A 98 14.08 5.18 1.37
CA LEU A 98 13.91 5.21 -0.09
C LEU A 98 13.85 6.63 -0.62
N ASN A 99 14.19 6.82 -1.89
CA ASN A 99 14.03 8.10 -2.56
C ASN A 99 12.59 8.23 -3.09
N ALA A 100 11.72 8.84 -2.28
CA ALA A 100 10.31 9.03 -2.58
C ALA A 100 10.07 10.35 -3.32
N ARG A 101 9.54 10.28 -4.55
CA ARG A 101 9.13 11.45 -5.35
C ARG A 101 7.61 11.47 -5.47
N LEU A 102 6.99 12.62 -5.24
CA LEU A 102 5.53 12.73 -5.25
C LEU A 102 5.03 13.71 -6.30
N ILE A 103 4.20 13.21 -7.20
CA ILE A 103 3.38 13.99 -8.14
C ILE A 103 2.01 14.17 -7.50
N SER A 104 1.67 15.42 -7.19
CA SER A 104 0.37 15.79 -6.63
C SER A 104 0.10 17.28 -6.88
N LYS A 105 -0.98 17.81 -6.30
CA LYS A 105 -1.33 19.22 -6.40
C LYS A 105 -1.83 19.77 -5.07
N VAL A 106 -1.37 20.98 -4.76
CA VAL A 106 -1.83 21.81 -3.64
C VAL A 106 -2.08 23.24 -4.15
N ALA A 107 -2.70 24.07 -3.31
CA ALA A 107 -2.79 25.52 -3.53
C ALA A 107 -1.75 26.26 -2.68
N ASP A 108 -1.45 27.52 -3.01
CA ASP A 108 -0.61 28.42 -2.22
C ASP A 108 -1.37 29.00 -1.01
N ASP A 109 -2.00 28.11 -0.25
CA ASP A 109 -2.69 28.41 1.00
C ASP A 109 -1.92 27.84 2.21
N SER A 110 -2.40 28.09 3.42
CA SER A 110 -1.72 27.62 4.63
C SER A 110 -1.72 26.10 4.74
N GLN A 111 -2.74 25.43 4.22
CA GLN A 111 -2.83 23.96 4.18
C GLN A 111 -1.76 23.39 3.24
N GLY A 112 -1.63 23.94 2.04
CA GLY A 112 -0.67 23.52 1.02
C GLY A 112 0.77 23.72 1.47
N ARG A 113 1.08 24.86 2.09
CA ARG A 113 2.39 25.08 2.72
C ARG A 113 2.67 24.05 3.81
N GLY A 114 1.70 23.77 4.69
CA GLY A 114 1.83 22.75 5.73
C GLY A 114 2.07 21.34 5.17
N ILE A 115 1.34 20.95 4.12
CA ILE A 115 1.55 19.67 3.42
C ILE A 115 2.98 19.57 2.87
N LEU A 116 3.44 20.62 2.17
CA LEU A 116 4.77 20.63 1.57
C LEU A 116 5.88 20.56 2.62
N ASP A 117 5.74 21.30 3.72
CA ASP A 117 6.73 21.34 4.79
C ASP A 117 6.82 19.99 5.52
N GLU A 118 5.68 19.33 5.81
CA GLU A 118 5.66 18.01 6.42
C GLU A 118 6.28 16.94 5.51
N LEU A 119 5.91 16.91 4.22
CA LEU A 119 6.49 15.99 3.25
C LEU A 119 8.02 16.14 3.14
N ARG A 120 8.51 17.39 3.07
CA ARG A 120 9.95 17.66 3.00
C ARG A 120 10.67 17.27 4.28
N ALA A 121 10.07 17.52 5.44
CA ALA A 121 10.63 17.13 6.73
C ALA A 121 10.79 15.60 6.85
N ASP A 122 9.90 14.83 6.21
CA ASP A 122 9.96 13.37 6.11
C ASP A 122 10.89 12.85 4.99
N GLY A 123 11.49 13.73 4.20
CA GLY A 123 12.43 13.36 3.12
C GLY A 123 11.76 13.01 1.79
N VAL A 124 10.48 13.37 1.60
CA VAL A 124 9.80 13.23 0.30
C VAL A 124 10.21 14.37 -0.63
N ASP A 125 10.63 14.04 -1.85
CA ASP A 125 10.90 14.99 -2.90
C ASP A 125 9.58 15.58 -3.44
N THR A 126 9.38 16.87 -3.13
CA THR A 126 8.19 17.65 -3.48
C THR A 126 8.38 18.48 -4.74
N SER A 127 9.49 18.33 -5.47
CA SER A 127 9.81 19.11 -6.69
C SER A 127 8.81 18.89 -7.83
N PHE A 128 8.02 17.81 -7.76
CA PHE A 128 7.00 17.44 -8.75
C PHE A 128 5.57 17.72 -8.29
N ILE A 129 5.39 18.36 -7.13
CA ILE A 129 4.08 18.82 -6.67
C ILE A 129 3.76 20.16 -7.32
N VAL A 130 2.60 20.22 -7.97
CA VAL A 130 2.07 21.46 -8.55
C VAL A 130 1.51 22.34 -7.44
N VAL A 131 1.90 23.60 -7.42
CA VAL A 131 1.36 24.61 -6.51
C VAL A 131 0.52 25.60 -7.32
N SER A 132 -0.80 25.56 -7.14
CA SER A 132 -1.72 26.53 -7.72
C SER A 132 -1.66 27.86 -6.97
N LYS A 133 -1.58 28.99 -7.68
CA LYS A 133 -1.59 30.33 -7.04
C LYS A 133 -2.93 30.69 -6.40
N GLU A 134 -4.00 30.02 -6.83
CA GLU A 134 -5.37 30.26 -6.36
C GLU A 134 -6.01 28.94 -5.91
N GLY A 135 -7.09 29.07 -5.15
CA GLY A 135 -7.93 27.97 -4.71
C GLY A 135 -7.56 27.45 -3.32
N THR A 136 -7.78 26.16 -3.10
CA THR A 136 -7.72 25.53 -1.79
C THR A 136 -7.05 24.18 -1.88
N SER A 137 -6.17 23.88 -0.94
CA SER A 137 -5.55 22.56 -0.80
C SER A 137 -6.56 21.56 -0.21
N PRO A 138 -6.41 20.27 -0.54
CA PRO A 138 -7.26 19.21 0.00
C PRO A 138 -7.12 19.10 1.53
N PHE A 139 -8.23 18.88 2.21
CA PHE A 139 -8.24 18.57 3.64
C PHE A 139 -9.42 17.67 4.03
N THR A 140 -9.32 17.03 5.19
CA THR A 140 -10.34 16.13 5.71
C THR A 140 -10.64 16.42 7.17
N TYR A 141 -11.91 16.60 7.52
CA TYR A 141 -12.35 16.49 8.92
C TYR A 141 -12.54 15.03 9.27
N ILE A 142 -11.87 14.58 10.32
CA ILE A 142 -11.96 13.20 10.81
C ILE A 142 -12.46 13.24 12.24
N ILE A 143 -13.72 12.86 12.43
CA ILE A 143 -14.33 12.74 13.77
C ILE A 143 -14.07 11.33 14.25
N VAL A 144 -13.29 11.19 15.34
CA VAL A 144 -12.97 9.92 15.98
C VAL A 144 -13.84 9.75 17.22
N ASP A 145 -14.73 8.75 17.19
CA ASP A 145 -15.63 8.47 18.28
C ASP A 145 -15.00 7.48 19.27
N ASN A 146 -14.76 7.94 20.50
CA ASN A 146 -14.20 7.13 21.57
C ASN A 146 -15.15 6.07 22.13
N GLN A 147 -16.47 6.23 21.96
CA GLN A 147 -17.48 5.27 22.41
C GLN A 147 -17.56 4.09 21.45
N THR A 148 -17.80 4.34 20.16
CA THR A 148 -17.95 3.26 19.16
C THR A 148 -16.63 2.78 18.57
N LYS A 149 -15.52 3.48 18.82
CA LYS A 149 -14.19 3.22 18.23
C LYS A 149 -14.22 3.24 16.70
N THR A 150 -15.07 4.09 16.13
CA THR A 150 -15.16 4.31 14.68
C THR A 150 -14.75 5.74 14.32
N ARG A 151 -14.69 6.03 13.01
CA ARG A 151 -14.45 7.37 12.51
C ARG A 151 -15.41 7.74 11.40
N THR A 152 -15.72 9.04 11.30
CA THR A 152 -16.41 9.65 10.17
C THR A 152 -15.48 10.65 9.50
N CYS A 153 -15.33 10.56 8.18
CA CYS A 153 -14.45 11.43 7.40
C CYS A 153 -15.28 12.30 6.46
N ILE A 154 -15.12 13.62 6.55
CA ILE A 154 -15.72 14.61 5.65
C ILE A 154 -14.58 15.26 4.88
N HIS A 155 -14.48 14.97 3.59
CA HIS A 155 -13.35 15.36 2.76
C HIS A 155 -13.70 16.55 1.87
N THR A 156 -12.83 17.56 1.86
CA THR A 156 -12.87 18.67 0.92
C THR A 156 -11.76 18.46 -0.12
N PRO A 157 -12.11 18.27 -1.41
CA PRO A 157 -11.12 18.11 -2.46
C PRO A 157 -10.37 19.42 -2.71
N GLY A 158 -9.13 19.31 -3.21
CA GLY A 158 -8.38 20.47 -3.65
C GLY A 158 -8.99 21.11 -4.89
N TYR A 159 -8.90 22.44 -4.99
CA TYR A 159 -9.34 23.22 -6.15
C TYR A 159 -8.27 24.26 -6.52
N PRO A 160 -8.00 24.51 -7.81
CA PRO A 160 -8.50 23.77 -8.97
C PRO A 160 -7.95 22.33 -9.00
N PRO A 161 -8.69 21.36 -9.58
CA PRO A 161 -8.26 19.97 -9.64
C PRO A 161 -6.94 19.83 -10.41
N MET A 162 -6.20 18.75 -10.16
CA MET A 162 -5.04 18.40 -10.98
C MET A 162 -5.51 17.97 -12.36
N ILE A 163 -4.95 18.58 -13.40
CA ILE A 163 -5.16 18.16 -14.80
C ILE A 163 -3.81 17.82 -15.44
N PRO A 164 -3.79 16.96 -16.49
CA PRO A 164 -2.56 16.53 -17.14
C PRO A 164 -1.64 17.69 -17.57
N ASP A 165 -2.21 18.79 -18.07
CA ASP A 165 -1.47 19.97 -18.54
C ASP A 165 -0.70 20.70 -17.43
N ASN A 166 -1.03 20.45 -16.16
CA ASN A 166 -0.28 21.01 -15.03
C ASN A 166 1.07 20.34 -14.82
N LEU A 167 1.34 19.20 -15.46
CA LEU A 167 2.58 18.45 -15.35
C LEU A 167 3.35 18.51 -16.69
N PRO A 168 4.32 19.43 -16.84
CA PRO A 168 5.13 19.51 -18.03
C PRO A 168 5.81 18.17 -18.35
N LYS A 169 5.91 17.83 -19.64
CA LYS A 169 6.52 16.57 -20.07
C LYS A 169 7.94 16.37 -19.53
N SER A 170 8.74 17.43 -19.45
CA SER A 170 10.09 17.38 -18.85
C SER A 170 10.04 16.99 -17.36
N SER A 171 9.12 17.57 -16.59
CA SER A 171 8.92 17.25 -15.17
C SER A 171 8.45 15.81 -14.99
N LEU A 172 7.52 15.35 -15.82
CA LEU A 172 7.07 13.95 -15.83
C LEU A 172 8.23 12.98 -16.09
N LEU A 173 9.01 13.23 -17.15
CA LEU A 173 10.15 12.39 -17.51
C LEU A 173 11.22 12.38 -16.43
N SER A 174 11.47 13.53 -15.80
CA SER A 174 12.41 13.67 -14.68
C SER A 174 11.91 12.97 -13.42
N ALA A 175 10.61 13.01 -13.12
CA ALA A 175 10.05 12.30 -11.97
C ALA A 175 10.31 10.80 -12.10
N LEU A 176 10.04 10.23 -13.28
CA LEU A 176 10.20 8.82 -13.60
C LEU A 176 11.65 8.37 -13.82
N ASP A 177 12.62 9.28 -13.86
CA ASP A 177 14.01 8.93 -14.16
C ASP A 177 14.63 8.06 -13.04
N GLY A 178 15.15 6.90 -13.43
CA GLY A 178 15.70 5.91 -12.51
C GLY A 178 14.69 5.23 -11.57
N ALA A 179 13.38 5.50 -11.72
CA ALA A 179 12.34 4.93 -10.87
C ALA A 179 12.28 3.39 -10.98
N LYS A 180 12.13 2.74 -9.83
CA LYS A 180 12.03 1.27 -9.73
C LYS A 180 10.58 0.78 -9.63
N ILE A 181 9.67 1.65 -9.23
CA ILE A 181 8.24 1.38 -9.18
C ILE A 181 7.46 2.72 -9.19
N ALA A 182 6.28 2.70 -9.79
CA ALA A 182 5.31 3.80 -9.76
C ALA A 182 4.09 3.40 -8.92
N TYR A 183 3.73 4.22 -7.94
CA TYR A 183 2.60 4.04 -7.03
C TYR A 183 1.44 4.97 -7.39
N PHE A 184 0.21 4.44 -7.39
CA PHE A 184 -1.01 5.22 -7.63
C PHE A 184 -2.12 4.85 -6.66
N ASP A 185 -2.88 5.84 -6.18
CA ASP A 185 -4.05 5.63 -5.29
C ASP A 185 -5.42 5.89 -5.97
N GLY A 186 -5.39 6.23 -7.27
CA GLY A 186 -6.56 6.53 -8.07
C GLY A 186 -7.28 7.84 -7.70
N ARG A 187 -6.64 8.78 -7.00
CA ARG A 187 -7.26 10.07 -6.61
C ARG A 187 -7.14 11.17 -7.67
N LEU A 188 -6.17 11.07 -8.57
CA LEU A 188 -5.90 12.04 -9.64
C LEU A 188 -5.99 11.35 -11.02
N PRO A 189 -7.17 10.83 -11.42
CA PRO A 189 -7.28 9.79 -12.46
C PRO A 189 -6.60 10.16 -13.79
N ASP A 190 -6.89 11.34 -14.35
CA ASP A 190 -6.36 11.73 -15.66
C ASP A 190 -4.84 11.90 -15.67
N THR A 191 -4.31 12.53 -14.62
CA THR A 191 -2.85 12.73 -14.47
C THR A 191 -2.17 11.42 -14.13
N ALA A 192 -2.75 10.61 -13.26
CA ALA A 192 -2.26 9.29 -12.92
C ALA A 192 -2.19 8.40 -14.18
N LEU A 193 -3.19 8.45 -15.06
CA LEU A 193 -3.19 7.69 -16.30
C LEU A 193 -2.06 8.13 -17.23
N LEU A 194 -1.85 9.45 -17.39
CA LEU A 194 -0.71 9.99 -18.15
C LEU A 194 0.63 9.50 -17.59
N VAL A 195 0.80 9.55 -16.26
CA VAL A 195 2.03 9.11 -15.58
C VAL A 195 2.23 7.60 -15.73
N ALA A 196 1.16 6.81 -15.57
CA ALA A 196 1.18 5.35 -15.73
C ALA A 196 1.55 4.94 -17.16
N GLN A 197 0.98 5.59 -18.18
CA GLN A 197 1.32 5.34 -19.58
C GLN A 197 2.81 5.61 -19.87
N GLU A 198 3.38 6.66 -19.28
CA GLU A 198 4.81 6.96 -19.45
C GLU A 198 5.70 5.99 -18.66
N ALA A 199 5.25 5.53 -17.49
CA ALA A 199 5.92 4.48 -16.72
C ALA A 199 5.98 3.16 -17.52
N VAL A 200 4.89 2.77 -18.18
CA VAL A 200 4.84 1.59 -19.07
C VAL A 200 5.87 1.70 -20.19
N LYS A 201 5.97 2.85 -20.87
CA LYS A 201 6.97 3.05 -21.95
C LYS A 201 8.41 2.91 -21.46
N LYS A 202 8.65 3.20 -20.18
CA LYS A 202 9.96 3.08 -19.51
C LYS A 202 10.18 1.72 -18.84
N ASN A 203 9.22 0.79 -18.96
CA ASN A 203 9.23 -0.51 -18.27
C ASN A 203 9.35 -0.38 -16.75
N ILE A 204 8.75 0.66 -16.17
CA ILE A 204 8.68 0.85 -14.72
C ILE A 204 7.45 0.09 -14.21
N PRO A 205 7.61 -0.85 -13.28
CA PRO A 205 6.48 -1.57 -12.70
C PRO A 205 5.48 -0.65 -12.01
N ILE A 206 4.18 -0.97 -12.13
CA ILE A 206 3.08 -0.17 -11.58
C ILE A 206 2.40 -0.91 -10.43
N LEU A 207 2.31 -0.23 -9.28
CA LEU A 207 1.51 -0.65 -8.13
C LEU A 207 0.35 0.31 -7.91
N ILE A 208 -0.85 -0.25 -7.83
CA ILE A 208 -2.08 0.51 -7.55
C ILE A 208 -2.62 0.13 -6.18
N ASP A 209 -2.87 1.14 -5.36
CA ASP A 209 -3.62 1.06 -4.11
C ASP A 209 -5.10 1.39 -4.36
N ALA A 210 -5.93 0.35 -4.41
CA ALA A 210 -7.34 0.44 -4.76
C ALA A 210 -8.24 0.30 -3.52
N GLU A 211 -8.71 1.44 -3.00
CA GLU A 211 -9.60 1.43 -1.82
C GLU A 211 -11.06 1.15 -2.13
N ARG A 212 -11.59 1.73 -3.21
CA ARG A 212 -12.99 1.64 -3.66
C ARG A 212 -13.08 1.93 -5.16
N PRO A 213 -14.12 1.47 -5.87
CA PRO A 213 -14.37 1.87 -7.25
C PRO A 213 -14.45 3.39 -7.39
N ARG A 214 -13.81 3.93 -8.43
CA ARG A 214 -13.77 5.35 -8.76
C ARG A 214 -13.71 5.50 -10.27
N GLU A 215 -14.22 6.63 -10.77
CA GLU A 215 -14.05 7.01 -12.16
C GLU A 215 -12.56 7.08 -12.55
N GLY A 216 -12.22 6.56 -13.73
CA GLY A 216 -10.85 6.50 -14.24
C GLY A 216 -9.94 5.43 -13.62
N LEU A 217 -10.35 4.76 -12.54
CA LEU A 217 -9.52 3.71 -11.90
C LEU A 217 -9.35 2.49 -12.81
N ASP A 218 -10.35 2.14 -13.62
CA ASP A 218 -10.32 0.96 -14.49
C ASP A 218 -9.21 1.04 -15.54
N ASP A 219 -8.96 2.22 -16.10
CA ASP A 219 -7.91 2.41 -17.09
C ASP A 219 -6.51 2.33 -16.46
N LEU A 220 -6.37 2.77 -15.21
CA LEU A 220 -5.16 2.56 -14.43
C LEU A 220 -4.95 1.07 -14.14
N LEU A 221 -5.98 0.36 -13.69
CA LEU A 221 -5.90 -1.07 -13.34
C LEU A 221 -5.43 -1.94 -14.51
N LYS A 222 -5.80 -1.61 -15.75
CA LYS A 222 -5.32 -2.31 -16.96
C LYS A 222 -3.80 -2.21 -17.16
N LEU A 223 -3.16 -1.19 -16.61
CA LEU A 223 -1.71 -0.96 -16.68
C LEU A 223 -0.95 -1.51 -15.47
N ALA A 224 -1.62 -2.06 -14.47
CA ALA A 224 -0.99 -2.48 -13.22
C ALA A 224 -0.20 -3.80 -13.36
N ASP A 225 0.98 -3.83 -12.73
CA ASP A 225 1.69 -5.08 -12.41
C ASP A 225 1.22 -5.65 -11.07
N TYR A 226 0.88 -4.77 -10.13
CA TYR A 226 0.55 -5.11 -8.76
C TYR A 226 -0.65 -4.31 -8.29
N VAL A 227 -1.56 -4.96 -7.56
CA VAL A 227 -2.67 -4.27 -6.91
C VAL A 227 -2.67 -4.60 -5.43
N VAL A 228 -2.76 -3.58 -4.60
CA VAL A 228 -3.08 -3.69 -3.17
C VAL A 228 -4.44 -3.05 -2.99
N CYS A 229 -5.35 -3.68 -2.26
CA CYS A 229 -6.70 -3.15 -2.13
C CYS A 229 -7.31 -3.40 -0.76
N SER A 230 -8.35 -2.61 -0.45
CA SER A 230 -9.13 -2.78 0.78
C SER A 230 -10.02 -4.03 0.70
N ALA A 231 -10.39 -4.60 1.85
CA ALA A 231 -11.26 -5.79 1.93
C ALA A 231 -12.55 -5.73 1.10
N LYS A 232 -13.12 -4.53 0.91
CA LYS A 232 -14.40 -4.35 0.21
C LYS A 232 -14.22 -4.13 -1.30
N PHE A 233 -13.03 -3.73 -1.75
CA PHE A 233 -12.79 -3.33 -3.13
C PHE A 233 -13.00 -4.48 -4.14
N PRO A 234 -12.40 -5.68 -3.99
CA PRO A 234 -12.51 -6.72 -5.02
C PRO A 234 -13.96 -7.08 -5.35
N LYS A 235 -14.81 -7.28 -4.33
CA LYS A 235 -16.22 -7.61 -4.53
C LYS A 235 -17.00 -6.47 -5.16
N ALA A 236 -16.74 -5.24 -4.73
CA ALA A 236 -17.41 -4.07 -5.28
C ALA A 236 -17.02 -3.81 -6.75
N TRP A 237 -15.80 -4.16 -7.15
CA TRP A 237 -15.30 -3.95 -8.51
C TRP A 237 -15.65 -5.09 -9.47
N THR A 238 -15.62 -6.34 -9.00
CA THR A 238 -15.90 -7.54 -9.83
C THR A 238 -17.36 -8.01 -9.77
N GLU A 239 -18.15 -7.47 -8.85
CA GLU A 239 -19.51 -7.93 -8.52
C GLU A 239 -19.58 -9.41 -8.04
N ALA A 240 -18.43 -10.02 -7.71
CA ALA A 240 -18.37 -11.40 -7.26
C ALA A 240 -18.97 -11.61 -5.86
N SER A 241 -19.48 -12.82 -5.63
CA SER A 241 -20.23 -13.15 -4.40
C SER A 241 -19.31 -13.31 -3.17
N THR A 242 -18.11 -13.85 -3.35
CA THR A 242 -17.13 -14.08 -2.29
C THR A 242 -15.82 -13.35 -2.57
N LEU A 243 -15.01 -13.15 -1.53
CA LEU A 243 -13.69 -12.52 -1.67
C LEU A 243 -12.72 -13.37 -2.50
N PRO A 244 -12.62 -14.71 -2.30
CA PRO A 244 -11.81 -15.57 -3.17
C PRO A 244 -12.20 -15.44 -4.63
N GLN A 245 -13.49 -15.57 -4.97
CA GLN A 245 -13.99 -15.41 -6.33
C GLN A 245 -13.63 -14.04 -6.91
N ALA A 246 -13.80 -12.97 -6.14
CA ALA A 246 -13.43 -11.63 -6.56
C ALA A 246 -11.95 -11.52 -6.92
N LEU A 247 -11.06 -12.13 -6.13
CA LEU A 247 -9.63 -12.14 -6.42
C LEU A 247 -9.29 -12.90 -7.71
N VAL A 248 -9.95 -14.04 -7.96
CA VAL A 248 -9.80 -14.78 -9.23
C VAL A 248 -10.26 -13.92 -10.40
N SER A 249 -11.44 -13.31 -10.29
CA SER A 249 -12.00 -12.42 -11.31
C SER A 249 -11.08 -11.25 -11.61
N MET A 250 -10.46 -10.64 -10.59
CA MET A 250 -9.46 -9.58 -10.80
C MET A 250 -8.28 -10.05 -11.65
N LEU A 251 -7.71 -11.22 -11.37
CA LEU A 251 -6.64 -11.78 -12.20
C LEU A 251 -7.13 -12.08 -13.61
N LEU A 252 -8.34 -12.60 -13.80
CA LEU A 252 -8.88 -12.89 -15.14
C LEU A 252 -9.10 -11.61 -15.96
N MET A 253 -9.62 -10.55 -15.33
CA MET A 253 -9.91 -9.27 -15.98
C MET A 253 -8.66 -8.43 -16.24
N LEU A 254 -7.59 -8.62 -15.46
CA LEU A 254 -6.36 -7.82 -15.49
C LEU A 254 -5.16 -8.73 -15.82
N PRO A 255 -4.93 -9.04 -17.12
CA PRO A 255 -3.98 -10.07 -17.53
C PRO A 255 -2.51 -9.74 -17.19
N ASN A 256 -2.18 -8.46 -17.04
CA ASN A 256 -0.83 -7.98 -16.73
C ASN A 256 -0.46 -8.09 -15.24
N ILE A 257 -1.46 -8.24 -14.37
CA ILE A 257 -1.20 -8.31 -12.93
C ILE A 257 -0.47 -9.59 -12.57
N LYS A 258 0.63 -9.42 -11.84
CA LYS A 258 1.45 -10.47 -11.24
C LYS A 258 0.85 -10.94 -9.91
N PHE A 259 0.39 -10.01 -9.06
CA PHE A 259 -0.37 -10.38 -7.86
C PHE A 259 -1.35 -9.29 -7.42
N VAL A 260 -2.39 -9.72 -6.70
CA VAL A 260 -3.33 -8.86 -5.97
C VAL A 260 -3.22 -9.14 -4.48
N ILE A 261 -3.14 -8.11 -3.65
CA ILE A 261 -3.16 -8.19 -2.19
C ILE A 261 -4.43 -7.52 -1.67
N VAL A 262 -5.17 -8.20 -0.81
CA VAL A 262 -6.31 -7.65 -0.07
C VAL A 262 -5.92 -7.52 1.39
N THR A 263 -5.96 -6.29 1.90
CA THR A 263 -5.75 -6.02 3.32
C THR A 263 -7.03 -6.24 4.13
N LEU A 264 -6.91 -6.92 5.26
CA LEU A 264 -7.99 -7.37 6.16
C LEU A 264 -7.84 -6.77 7.57
N GLY A 265 -7.14 -5.63 7.69
CA GLY A 265 -6.91 -4.97 8.97
C GLY A 265 -6.16 -5.87 9.96
N LYS A 266 -6.74 -6.08 11.14
CA LYS A 266 -6.14 -6.92 12.20
C LYS A 266 -5.97 -8.39 11.79
N ASP A 267 -6.73 -8.84 10.79
CA ASP A 267 -6.67 -10.20 10.28
C ASP A 267 -5.57 -10.38 9.22
N GLY A 268 -4.80 -9.33 8.93
CA GLY A 268 -3.65 -9.38 8.04
C GLY A 268 -3.98 -9.05 6.59
N CYS A 269 -3.51 -9.85 5.64
CA CYS A 269 -3.86 -9.75 4.23
C CYS A 269 -3.88 -11.12 3.55
N ILE A 270 -4.55 -11.17 2.39
CA ILE A 270 -4.56 -12.29 1.45
C ILE A 270 -3.89 -11.82 0.16
N MET A 271 -2.92 -12.56 -0.35
CA MET A 271 -2.33 -12.32 -1.67
C MET A 271 -2.70 -13.45 -2.62
N LEU A 272 -3.11 -13.10 -3.84
CA LEU A 272 -3.29 -14.01 -4.95
C LEU A 272 -2.26 -13.68 -6.03
N GLU A 273 -1.30 -14.58 -6.26
CA GLU A 273 -0.21 -14.39 -7.23
C GLU A 273 -0.42 -15.27 -8.46
N ARG A 274 -0.26 -14.71 -9.65
CA ARG A 274 -0.24 -15.43 -10.92
C ARG A 274 1.11 -16.13 -11.09
N THR A 275 1.07 -17.44 -11.32
CA THR A 275 2.28 -18.22 -11.63
C THR A 275 2.37 -18.55 -13.13
N ALA A 276 3.61 -18.60 -13.64
CA ALA A 276 3.89 -19.06 -14.99
C ALA A 276 4.13 -20.58 -14.96
N ASP A 277 3.46 -21.31 -15.87
CA ASP A 277 3.64 -22.72 -16.22
C ASP A 277 3.81 -23.73 -15.06
N SER A 278 2.72 -24.44 -14.75
CA SER A 278 2.72 -25.73 -14.05
C SER A 278 1.96 -26.76 -14.88
N PRO A 279 2.58 -27.87 -15.35
CA PRO A 279 1.92 -28.85 -16.21
C PRO A 279 0.87 -29.74 -15.52
N SER A 280 0.66 -29.64 -14.20
CA SER A 280 -0.17 -30.60 -13.46
C SER A 280 -0.87 -30.00 -12.23
N ALA A 281 -1.72 -29.00 -12.43
CA ALA A 281 -2.49 -28.37 -11.36
C ALA A 281 -3.92 -28.94 -11.31
N GLU A 282 -4.28 -29.60 -10.21
CA GLU A 282 -5.67 -29.98 -9.92
C GLU A 282 -6.55 -28.73 -9.79
N GLU A 283 -7.77 -28.80 -10.35
CA GLU A 283 -8.76 -27.73 -10.18
C GLU A 283 -9.29 -27.73 -8.74
N VAL A 284 -9.22 -26.58 -8.08
CA VAL A 284 -9.69 -26.40 -6.70
C VAL A 284 -10.62 -25.20 -6.65
N ASP A 285 -11.65 -25.31 -5.82
CA ASP A 285 -12.55 -24.21 -5.50
C ASP A 285 -11.83 -23.16 -4.63
N ALA A 286 -11.95 -21.88 -5.01
CA ALA A 286 -11.21 -20.79 -4.39
C ALA A 286 -11.60 -20.58 -2.92
N ASP A 287 -12.89 -20.74 -2.62
CA ASP A 287 -13.44 -20.58 -1.27
C ASP A 287 -12.95 -21.70 -0.36
N THR A 288 -13.07 -22.95 -0.81
CA THR A 288 -12.56 -24.14 -0.12
C THR A 288 -11.05 -24.05 0.15
N LEU A 289 -10.27 -23.52 -0.80
CA LEU A 289 -8.83 -23.32 -0.62
C LEU A 289 -8.54 -22.33 0.50
N LEU A 290 -9.20 -21.16 0.52
CA LEU A 290 -9.02 -20.16 1.56
C LEU A 290 -9.39 -20.73 2.93
N GLU A 291 -10.53 -21.42 3.05
CA GLU A 291 -10.95 -22.08 4.29
C GLU A 291 -9.88 -23.06 4.81
N SER A 292 -9.28 -23.86 3.91
CA SER A 292 -8.22 -24.80 4.27
C SER A 292 -6.95 -24.12 4.80
N LEU A 293 -6.65 -22.90 4.32
CA LEU A 293 -5.49 -22.11 4.77
C LEU A 293 -5.78 -21.41 6.08
N GLU A 294 -7.02 -20.94 6.28
CA GLU A 294 -7.48 -20.38 7.54
C GLU A 294 -7.45 -21.39 8.68
N LEU A 295 -7.76 -22.66 8.40
CA LEU A 295 -7.65 -23.75 9.38
C LEU A 295 -6.20 -24.03 9.81
N LYS A 296 -5.21 -23.73 8.96
CA LYS A 296 -3.79 -23.85 9.29
C LYS A 296 -3.28 -22.68 10.12
N ARG A 297 -4.08 -21.63 10.30
CA ARG A 297 -3.69 -20.42 11.03
C ARG A 297 -3.55 -20.72 12.51
N ASN A 298 -2.31 -20.63 13.02
CA ASN A 298 -2.06 -20.71 14.44
C ASN A 298 -2.34 -19.37 15.13
N LYS A 299 -3.52 -19.24 15.74
CA LYS A 299 -3.96 -18.03 16.46
C LYS A 299 -3.19 -17.74 17.75
N SER A 300 -2.38 -18.69 18.23
CA SER A 300 -1.61 -18.53 19.48
C SER A 300 -0.27 -17.80 19.30
N VAL A 301 0.13 -17.52 18.05
CA VAL A 301 1.43 -16.93 17.73
C VAL A 301 1.27 -15.42 17.49
N SER A 302 2.07 -14.62 18.19
CA SER A 302 2.09 -13.16 18.05
C SER A 302 3.00 -12.67 16.91
N THR A 303 3.81 -13.54 16.33
CA THR A 303 4.69 -13.20 15.21
C THR A 303 3.95 -13.28 13.86
N PRO A 304 4.20 -12.34 12.93
CA PRO A 304 3.74 -12.44 11.54
C PRO A 304 4.01 -13.82 10.95
N THR A 305 2.95 -14.50 10.52
CA THR A 305 3.05 -15.82 9.90
C THR A 305 2.57 -15.74 8.46
N CYS A 306 3.27 -16.48 7.59
CA CYS A 306 2.97 -16.60 6.17
C CYS A 306 2.51 -18.03 5.90
N ILE A 307 1.27 -18.20 5.43
CA ILE A 307 0.69 -19.51 5.09
C ILE A 307 0.47 -19.55 3.57
N GLN A 308 1.09 -20.52 2.92
CA GLN A 308 1.06 -20.75 1.48
C GLN A 308 0.28 -22.04 1.18
N SER A 309 -0.39 -22.10 0.02
CA SER A 309 -0.90 -23.37 -0.50
C SER A 309 0.27 -24.33 -0.83
N LEU A 310 0.05 -25.64 -0.63
CA LEU A 310 1.10 -26.67 -0.76
C LEU A 310 1.34 -27.10 -2.23
N SER A 311 0.40 -26.77 -3.11
CA SER A 311 0.43 -26.95 -4.56
C SER A 311 -0.09 -25.66 -5.21
N VAL A 312 0.26 -25.44 -6.48
CA VAL A 312 -0.33 -24.40 -7.33
C VAL A 312 -1.62 -25.01 -7.89
N PRO A 313 -2.81 -24.71 -7.33
CA PRO A 313 -4.06 -25.28 -7.83
C PRO A 313 -4.48 -24.48 -9.07
N SER A 314 -5.17 -25.11 -10.01
CA SER A 314 -5.90 -24.36 -11.03
C SER A 314 -7.23 -23.93 -10.40
N LEU A 315 -7.66 -22.69 -10.57
CA LEU A 315 -9.00 -22.29 -10.11
C LEU A 315 -9.99 -22.46 -11.26
N LEU A 316 -11.20 -22.93 -10.94
CA LEU A 316 -12.30 -23.07 -11.89
C LEU A 316 -12.52 -21.72 -12.62
N GLN A 317 -12.47 -21.80 -13.96
CA GLN A 317 -12.48 -20.72 -14.97
C GLN A 317 -11.11 -20.39 -15.60
N ARG A 318 -10.79 -21.16 -16.65
CA ARG A 318 -9.82 -20.94 -17.75
C ARG A 318 -8.55 -20.13 -17.38
N LYS A 319 -7.47 -20.88 -17.11
CA LYS A 319 -6.05 -20.49 -17.18
C LYS A 319 -5.60 -19.32 -16.27
N CYS A 320 -6.02 -19.32 -15.01
CA CYS A 320 -5.35 -18.59 -13.94
C CYS A 320 -4.94 -19.57 -12.83
N TYR A 321 -3.64 -19.62 -12.53
CA TYR A 321 -3.06 -20.47 -11.49
C TYR A 321 -2.61 -19.59 -10.32
N PRO A 322 -3.22 -19.73 -9.12
CA PRO A 322 -2.81 -18.87 -8.04
C PRO A 322 -2.23 -19.57 -6.82
N LEU A 323 -1.24 -18.88 -6.24
CA LEU A 323 -0.76 -19.09 -4.88
C LEU A 323 -1.54 -18.13 -3.95
N LEU A 324 -2.27 -18.67 -2.97
CA LEU A 324 -2.92 -17.88 -1.93
C LEU A 324 -1.97 -17.75 -0.73
N LEU A 325 -1.68 -16.51 -0.35
CA LEU A 325 -0.68 -16.16 0.65
C LEU A 325 -1.33 -15.32 1.75
N MET A 326 -1.51 -15.90 2.93
CA MET A 326 -2.02 -15.16 4.09
C MET A 326 -0.86 -14.59 4.89
N TRP A 327 -0.86 -13.27 5.16
CA TRP A 327 0.15 -12.61 5.98
C TRP A 327 -0.50 -11.88 7.16
N GLN A 328 -0.05 -12.12 8.39
CA GLN A 328 -0.59 -11.47 9.60
C GLN A 328 0.33 -10.33 10.06
N VAL A 329 -0.23 -9.15 10.31
CA VAL A 329 0.45 -8.08 11.07
C VAL A 329 -0.11 -8.12 12.50
N PRO A 330 0.71 -8.14 13.56
CA PRO A 330 0.21 -8.10 14.92
C PRO A 330 -0.66 -6.85 15.13
N SER A 331 -1.74 -6.99 15.89
CA SER A 331 -2.53 -5.85 16.33
C SER A 331 -1.63 -4.93 17.14
N ALA A 332 -1.15 -3.84 16.54
CA ALA A 332 -0.67 -2.72 17.32
C ALA A 332 -1.88 -2.21 18.10
N GLY A 333 -1.88 -2.41 19.42
CA GLY A 333 -2.84 -1.76 20.29
C GLY A 333 -2.76 -0.27 20.03
N ILE A 334 -3.86 0.30 19.52
CA ILE A 334 -4.08 1.74 19.46
C ILE A 334 -4.41 2.20 20.87
#